data_AF-A0A9D1AIJ7-F1
#
_entry.id   AF-A0A9D1AIJ7-F1
#
_cell.length_a   1.000
_cell.length_b   1.000
_cell.length_c   1.000
_cell.angle_alpha   90.00
_cell.angle_beta   90.00
_cell.angle_gamma   90.00
#
_symmetry.space_group_name_H-M   'P 1'
#
loop_
_entity.id
_entity.type
_entity.pdbx_description
1 polymer ?
#
loop_
_entity_poly.entity_id
_entity_poly.type
_entity_poly.pdbx_seq_one_letter_code
_entity_poly.pdbx_strand_id
1 'polypeptide(L)'
;MAKEITITANSEQEALEQAYRELGVSSQQCDAQVIQPAKKSLFGKIKQQAIVKVTVVREAETVRTAPPVVKQEEAVQNVETPAPVEETEKETVEEEGQSNNAAKLQAAQEYLQAILDKMGVEGVTMTVEEGEESATITLNGEHLGILIGHHGETLDALQHLTTLVCNRLDGKYFRVTLDCGQYRDKRQKALKDLAKRTSIKVARTGRSQMLEPMNPYERRIVHSVVTEMEGVTSKSKGEDPNRRVIILPTNPRPKSAGGYDRRRSGGRNGYDRRGSRRDHPLERVSTEGTMEKILKAERTEEEKKARKYSKIEF
;
A
#
# COMPACT_ATOMS: atom_id res chain seq x y z
N MET A 1 -34.55 0.45 24.37
CA MET A 1 -34.60 1.53 23.37
C MET A 1 -33.43 2.46 23.65
N ALA A 2 -32.50 2.62 22.71
CA ALA A 2 -31.41 3.58 22.84
C ALA A 2 -32.02 5.00 22.86
N LYS A 3 -31.60 5.85 23.79
CA LYS A 3 -32.00 7.26 23.79
C LYS A 3 -31.07 7.99 22.84
N GLU A 4 -31.62 8.59 21.79
CA GLU A 4 -30.89 9.44 20.86
C GLU A 4 -31.52 10.84 20.82
N ILE A 5 -30.68 11.87 20.70
CA ILE A 5 -31.12 13.25 20.50
C ILE A 5 -30.27 13.92 19.42
N THR A 6 -30.88 14.83 18.66
CA THR A 6 -30.19 15.64 17.65
C THR A 6 -30.34 17.11 18.02
N ILE A 7 -29.22 17.80 18.23
CA ILE A 7 -29.19 19.20 18.65
C ILE A 7 -28.47 20.05 17.61
N THR A 8 -29.00 21.25 17.40
CA THR A 8 -28.46 22.25 16.48
C THR A 8 -27.98 23.47 17.25
N ALA A 9 -26.70 23.85 17.12
CA ALA A 9 -26.14 25.01 17.82
C ALA A 9 -25.14 25.80 16.96
N ASN A 10 -24.67 26.93 17.48
CA ASN A 10 -23.76 27.83 16.77
C ASN A 10 -22.31 27.32 16.71
N SER A 11 -21.98 26.31 17.53
CA SER A 11 -20.72 25.57 17.51
C SER A 11 -20.94 24.10 17.89
N GLU A 12 -20.00 23.23 17.51
CA GLU A 12 -20.07 21.79 17.82
C GLU A 12 -19.99 21.54 19.34
N GLN A 13 -19.14 22.28 20.04
CA GLN A 13 -19.01 22.19 21.50
C GLN A 13 -20.31 22.55 22.22
N GLU A 14 -20.96 23.63 21.79
CA GLU A 14 -22.25 24.06 22.35
C GLU A 14 -23.36 23.04 22.08
N ALA A 15 -23.39 22.43 20.88
CA ALA A 15 -24.36 21.39 20.54
C ALA A 15 -24.18 20.13 21.40
N LEU A 16 -22.92 19.75 21.67
CA LEU A 16 -22.58 18.62 22.55
C LEU A 16 -23.00 18.87 24.00
N GLU A 17 -22.68 20.04 24.54
CA GLU A 17 -23.04 20.41 25.92
C GLU A 17 -24.57 20.42 26.13
N GLN A 18 -25.31 20.95 25.16
CA GLN A 18 -26.78 20.95 25.20
C GLN A 18 -27.34 19.52 25.14
N ALA A 19 -26.81 18.67 24.25
CA ALA A 19 -27.23 17.28 24.14
C ALA A 19 -26.98 16.49 25.44
N TYR A 20 -25.83 16.68 26.09
CA TYR A 20 -25.52 16.04 27.37
C TYR A 20 -26.43 16.53 28.50
N ARG A 21 -26.72 17.83 28.54
CA ARG A 21 -27.62 18.41 29.55
C ARG A 21 -29.04 17.87 29.41
N GLU A 22 -29.53 17.67 28.19
CA GLU A 22 -30.88 17.17 27.93
C GLU A 22 -31.02 15.67 28.14
N LEU A 23 -29.98 14.89 27.80
CA LEU A 23 -29.94 13.45 28.05
C LEU A 23 -29.60 13.10 29.51
N GLY A 24 -29.06 14.04 30.29
CA GLY A 24 -28.70 13.85 31.70
C GLY A 24 -27.53 12.89 31.92
N VAL A 25 -26.59 12.84 30.97
CA VAL A 25 -25.50 11.85 30.88
C VAL A 25 -24.17 12.55 30.65
N SER A 26 -23.07 11.93 31.05
CA SER A 26 -21.72 12.46 30.83
C SER A 26 -21.18 12.10 29.45
N SER A 27 -20.12 12.80 29.01
CA SER A 27 -19.43 12.53 27.74
C SER A 27 -18.87 11.12 27.60
N GLN A 28 -18.71 10.39 28.72
CA GLN A 28 -18.19 9.02 28.74
C GLN A 28 -19.25 7.97 28.45
N GLN A 29 -20.55 8.33 28.53
CA GLN A 29 -21.67 7.40 28.38
C GLN A 29 -22.41 7.59 27.05
N CYS A 30 -21.82 8.34 26.12
CA CYS A 30 -22.45 8.75 24.88
C CYS A 30 -21.51 8.60 23.69
N ASP A 31 -22.06 8.16 22.57
CA ASP A 31 -21.42 8.33 21.27
C ASP A 31 -21.99 9.58 20.59
N ALA A 32 -21.11 10.46 20.11
CA ALA A 32 -21.49 11.73 19.52
C ALA A 32 -21.00 11.83 18.08
N GLN A 33 -21.95 11.98 17.15
CA GLN A 33 -21.68 12.08 15.74
C GLN A 33 -21.98 13.51 15.24
N VAL A 34 -20.95 14.19 14.75
CA VAL A 34 -21.12 15.49 14.07
C VAL A 34 -21.65 15.24 12.66
N ILE A 35 -22.93 15.50 12.45
CA ILE A 35 -23.57 15.37 11.13
C ILE A 35 -23.18 16.57 10.25
N GLN A 36 -23.05 17.75 10.85
CA GLN A 36 -22.70 18.97 10.15
C GLN A 36 -21.84 19.88 11.03
N PRO A 37 -20.64 20.28 10.57
CA PRO A 37 -19.78 21.21 11.31
C PRO A 37 -20.22 22.67 11.15
N ALA A 38 -19.98 23.50 12.16
CA ALA A 38 -20.31 24.93 12.09
C ALA A 38 -19.33 25.68 11.17
N LYS A 39 -19.84 26.57 10.32
CA LYS A 39 -19.02 27.46 9.46
C LYS A 39 -19.31 28.93 9.71
N LYS A 40 -18.28 29.69 10.08
CA LYS A 40 -18.33 31.15 10.25
C LYS A 40 -18.06 31.85 8.91
N SER A 41 -18.83 32.89 8.60
CA SER A 41 -18.59 33.78 7.46
C SER A 41 -17.51 34.82 7.82
N LEU A 42 -16.77 35.32 6.82
CA LEU A 42 -15.67 36.30 6.94
C LEU A 42 -16.06 37.69 7.51
N PHE A 43 -17.29 37.88 7.97
CA PHE A 43 -17.77 39.10 8.63
C PHE A 43 -18.56 38.78 9.91
N GLY A 44 -18.11 37.78 10.68
CA GLY A 44 -18.61 37.51 12.05
C GLY A 44 -20.03 36.96 12.16
N LYS A 45 -20.78 36.83 11.06
CA LYS A 45 -22.11 36.18 11.04
C LYS A 45 -21.98 34.69 10.71
N ILE A 46 -22.71 33.86 11.45
CA ILE A 46 -22.70 32.39 11.29
C ILE A 46 -23.40 32.04 9.98
N LYS A 47 -22.71 31.31 9.10
CA LYS A 47 -23.24 30.90 7.79
C LYS A 47 -23.95 29.54 7.87
N GLN A 48 -23.54 28.71 8.83
CA GLN A 48 -24.05 27.34 8.99
C GLN A 48 -23.87 26.90 10.44
N GLN A 49 -24.95 26.41 11.06
CA GLN A 49 -24.97 25.87 12.43
C GLN A 49 -24.44 24.43 12.46
N ALA A 50 -23.88 24.03 13.59
CA ALA A 50 -23.48 22.66 13.83
C ALA A 50 -24.70 21.79 14.17
N ILE A 51 -24.74 20.57 13.64
CA ILE A 51 -25.75 19.56 13.97
C ILE A 51 -25.03 18.34 14.51
N VAL A 52 -25.36 17.96 15.74
CA VAL A 52 -24.75 16.82 16.43
C VAL A 52 -25.84 15.85 16.86
N LYS A 53 -25.66 14.58 16.54
CA LYS A 53 -26.51 13.48 17.02
C LYS A 53 -25.78 12.75 18.14
N VAL A 54 -26.40 12.65 19.31
CA VAL A 54 -25.83 11.98 20.48
C VAL A 54 -26.69 10.78 20.83
N THR A 55 -26.05 9.63 21.00
CA THR A 55 -26.70 8.35 21.34
C THR A 55 -26.15 7.84 22.67
N VAL A 56 -27.03 7.54 23.61
CA VAL A 56 -26.64 6.99 24.92
C VAL A 56 -26.26 5.52 24.77
N VAL A 57 -24.99 5.21 25.03
CA VAL A 57 -24.47 3.84 25.09
C VAL A 57 -24.45 3.46 26.57
N ARG A 58 -25.37 2.60 27.00
CA ARG A 58 -25.44 2.16 28.40
C ARG A 58 -24.28 1.23 28.70
N GLU A 59 -23.24 1.73 29.36
CA GLU A 59 -22.37 0.93 30.22
C GLU A 59 -22.92 1.01 31.65
N ALA A 60 -23.27 -0.14 32.23
CA ALA A 60 -23.73 -0.22 33.61
C ALA A 60 -22.55 0.03 34.56
N GLU A 61 -22.81 0.89 35.55
CA GLU A 61 -21.95 1.47 36.59
C GLU A 61 -21.03 0.46 37.29
N THR A 62 -19.81 0.80 37.74
CA THR A 62 -19.60 1.55 39.00
C THR A 62 -18.26 2.30 39.06
N VAL A 63 -18.29 3.62 39.35
CA VAL A 63 -17.34 4.22 40.31
C VAL A 63 -18.05 5.33 41.09
N ARG A 64 -18.21 5.10 42.38
CA ARG A 64 -18.66 6.09 43.37
C ARG A 64 -17.52 7.06 43.69
N THR A 65 -17.74 8.34 43.35
CA THR A 65 -17.45 9.56 44.12
C THR A 65 -16.27 9.60 45.11
N ALA A 66 -15.31 10.53 44.90
CA ALA A 66 -14.88 11.56 45.87
C ALA A 66 -13.94 12.63 45.22
N PRO A 67 -13.87 13.88 45.75
CA PRO A 67 -13.37 15.09 45.05
C PRO A 67 -11.86 15.41 45.29
N PRO A 68 -11.30 16.48 44.68
CA PRO A 68 -9.85 16.65 44.48
C PRO A 68 -9.16 17.51 45.55
N VAL A 69 -7.93 17.16 45.94
CA VAL A 69 -6.97 18.06 46.63
C VAL A 69 -5.53 17.74 46.20
N VAL A 70 -4.73 18.79 46.20
CA VAL A 70 -3.42 19.08 45.59
C VAL A 70 -2.23 18.67 46.49
N LYS A 71 -1.10 18.27 45.87
CA LYS A 71 0.34 18.26 46.31
C LYS A 71 0.71 17.82 47.74
N GLN A 72 1.69 16.91 47.90
CA GLN A 72 3.13 17.17 48.14
C GLN A 72 3.92 15.89 48.55
N GLU A 73 5.24 16.00 48.46
CA GLU A 73 6.34 15.03 48.67
C GLU A 73 6.56 14.48 50.10
N GLU A 74 7.36 13.39 50.14
CA GLU A 74 8.31 12.91 51.17
C GLU A 74 7.92 11.85 52.25
N ALA A 75 8.80 10.82 52.28
CA ALA A 75 9.39 10.11 53.42
C ALA A 75 8.69 8.93 54.15
N VAL A 76 9.22 7.73 53.86
CA VAL A 76 9.66 6.61 54.74
C VAL A 76 8.88 6.28 56.03
N GLN A 77 8.32 5.06 56.13
CA GLN A 77 8.79 3.97 57.02
C GLN A 77 7.74 2.85 57.23
N ASN A 78 8.30 1.64 57.25
CA ASN A 78 7.92 0.46 58.02
C ASN A 78 6.92 -0.58 57.48
N VAL A 79 7.57 -1.70 57.13
CA VAL A 79 7.18 -3.10 57.10
C VAL A 79 6.15 -3.50 58.16
N GLU A 80 5.06 -4.15 57.73
CA GLU A 80 4.51 -5.34 58.41
C GLU A 80 3.61 -6.13 57.45
N THR A 81 4.09 -7.33 57.08
CA THR A 81 3.33 -8.43 56.48
C THR A 81 2.43 -9.07 57.54
N PRO A 82 1.24 -9.56 57.18
CA PRO A 82 1.09 -10.97 56.82
C PRO A 82 0.21 -11.15 55.56
N ALA A 83 0.68 -11.88 54.55
CA ALA A 83 0.44 -13.31 54.32
C ALA A 83 -1.01 -13.62 53.82
N PRO A 84 -1.15 -14.62 52.94
CA PRO A 84 -1.88 -14.49 51.67
C PRO A 84 -3.24 -15.19 51.68
N VAL A 85 -4.16 -14.73 50.83
CA VAL A 85 -5.30 -15.53 50.39
C VAL A 85 -5.30 -15.50 48.87
N GLU A 86 -4.74 -16.57 48.32
CA GLU A 86 -4.82 -16.98 46.93
C GLU A 86 -6.25 -17.41 46.57
N GLU A 87 -6.56 -17.26 45.28
CA GLU A 87 -7.47 -18.08 44.48
C GLU A 87 -8.95 -18.06 44.91
N THR A 88 -9.87 -17.52 44.10
CA THR A 88 -10.36 -18.17 42.89
C THR A 88 -11.43 -17.24 42.31
N GLU A 89 -11.25 -16.68 41.11
CA GLU A 89 -12.37 -16.09 40.31
C GLU A 89 -11.94 -15.59 38.90
N LYS A 90 -10.80 -16.04 38.36
CA LYS A 90 -10.32 -15.60 37.02
C LYS A 90 -10.64 -16.53 35.86
N GLU A 91 -11.22 -17.70 36.06
CA GLU A 91 -11.25 -18.72 35.00
C GLU A 91 -12.45 -18.69 34.05
N THR A 92 -13.45 -17.80 34.18
CA THR A 92 -14.68 -17.96 33.40
C THR A 92 -14.88 -16.99 32.22
N VAL A 93 -14.00 -16.01 32.00
CA VAL A 93 -14.16 -15.02 30.89
C VAL A 93 -13.05 -15.11 29.83
N GLU A 94 -11.88 -15.66 30.15
CA GLU A 94 -10.78 -15.79 29.19
C GLU A 94 -10.98 -16.93 28.19
N GLU A 95 -11.74 -17.98 28.57
CA GLU A 95 -11.92 -19.17 27.72
C GLU A 95 -12.85 -18.94 26.51
N GLU A 96 -13.90 -18.10 26.62
CA GLU A 96 -14.84 -17.89 25.51
C GLU A 96 -14.25 -17.04 24.37
N GLY A 97 -13.37 -16.08 24.69
CA GLY A 97 -12.68 -15.25 23.69
C GLY A 97 -11.59 -16.02 22.93
N GLN A 98 -10.83 -16.85 23.65
CA GLN A 98 -9.76 -17.67 23.08
C GLN A 98 -10.32 -18.83 22.23
N SER A 99 -11.43 -19.44 22.66
CA SER A 99 -12.13 -20.50 21.90
C SER A 99 -12.60 -19.99 20.52
N ASN A 100 -13.14 -18.78 20.46
CA ASN A 100 -13.57 -18.19 19.20
C ASN A 100 -12.41 -17.84 18.26
N ASN A 101 -11.26 -17.40 18.79
CA ASN A 101 -10.08 -17.10 17.98
C ASN A 101 -9.46 -18.36 17.36
N ALA A 102 -9.34 -19.44 18.14
CA ALA A 102 -8.85 -20.72 17.65
C ALA A 102 -9.73 -21.27 16.50
N ALA A 103 -11.05 -21.19 16.65
CA ALA A 103 -11.99 -21.59 15.60
C ALA A 103 -11.85 -20.73 14.32
N LYS A 104 -11.64 -19.43 14.46
CA LYS A 104 -11.38 -18.50 13.33
C LYS A 104 -10.09 -18.82 12.60
N LEU A 105 -9.05 -19.17 13.36
CA LEU A 105 -7.75 -19.57 12.82
C LEU A 105 -7.84 -20.90 12.05
N GLN A 106 -8.56 -21.87 12.61
CA GLN A 106 -8.81 -23.14 11.95
C GLN A 106 -9.56 -22.94 10.62
N ALA A 107 -10.62 -22.12 10.61
CA ALA A 107 -11.34 -21.78 9.38
C ALA A 107 -10.44 -21.11 8.33
N ALA A 108 -9.48 -20.29 8.77
CA ALA A 108 -8.47 -19.67 7.91
C ALA A 108 -7.61 -20.72 7.20
N GLN A 109 -7.10 -21.68 7.97
CA GLN A 109 -6.22 -22.74 7.50
C GLN A 109 -6.95 -23.68 6.55
N GLU A 110 -8.16 -24.12 6.92
CA GLU A 110 -9.00 -24.97 6.09
C GLU A 110 -9.33 -24.30 4.74
N TYR A 111 -9.65 -23.00 4.77
CA TYR A 111 -9.93 -22.24 3.56
C TYR A 111 -8.71 -22.12 2.64
N LEU A 112 -7.55 -21.78 3.22
CA LEU A 112 -6.31 -21.68 2.46
C LEU A 112 -5.91 -23.05 1.88
N GLN A 113 -5.96 -24.12 2.68
CA GLN A 113 -5.66 -25.47 2.22
C GLN A 113 -6.57 -25.87 1.05
N ALA A 114 -7.89 -25.65 1.18
CA ALA A 114 -8.85 -25.96 0.12
C ALA A 114 -8.60 -25.18 -1.18
N ILE A 115 -8.06 -23.96 -1.11
CA ILE A 115 -7.66 -23.19 -2.29
C ILE A 115 -6.37 -23.75 -2.89
N LEU A 116 -5.36 -24.01 -2.06
CA LEU A 116 -4.07 -24.54 -2.50
C LEU A 116 -4.25 -25.87 -3.25
N ASP A 117 -5.09 -26.75 -2.71
CA ASP A 117 -5.43 -28.03 -3.32
C ASP A 117 -6.11 -27.84 -4.69
N LYS A 118 -7.09 -26.93 -4.78
CA LYS A 118 -7.78 -26.62 -6.04
C LYS A 118 -6.90 -25.92 -7.07
N MET A 119 -5.87 -25.20 -6.62
CA MET A 119 -4.86 -24.59 -7.49
C MET A 119 -3.78 -25.59 -7.93
N GLY A 120 -3.75 -26.81 -7.37
CA GLY A 120 -2.76 -27.83 -7.67
C GLY A 120 -1.36 -27.46 -7.16
N VAL A 121 -1.28 -26.66 -6.09
CA VAL A 121 0.01 -26.27 -5.49
C VAL A 121 0.35 -27.26 -4.38
N GLU A 122 1.23 -28.21 -4.70
CA GLU A 122 1.71 -29.22 -3.75
C GLU A 122 2.95 -28.75 -2.99
N GLY A 123 3.23 -29.37 -1.84
CA GLY A 123 4.47 -29.14 -1.08
C GLY A 123 4.52 -27.82 -0.30
N VAL A 124 3.37 -27.22 0.00
CA VAL A 124 3.28 -26.02 0.84
C VAL A 124 3.12 -26.42 2.30
N THR A 125 3.99 -25.88 3.14
CA THR A 125 3.92 -25.94 4.61
C THR A 125 3.39 -24.60 5.13
N MET A 126 2.42 -24.67 6.04
CA MET A 126 1.79 -23.50 6.66
C MET A 126 2.24 -23.42 8.10
N THR A 127 2.89 -22.33 8.48
CA THR A 127 3.24 -22.03 9.88
C THR A 127 2.38 -20.89 10.36
N VAL A 128 1.80 -21.04 11.55
CA VAL A 128 0.89 -20.05 12.12
C VAL A 128 1.48 -19.52 13.43
N GLU A 129 1.55 -18.20 13.50
CA GLU A 129 1.88 -17.46 14.71
C GLU A 129 0.61 -16.75 15.18
N GLU A 130 0.06 -17.20 16.30
CA GLU A 130 -1.13 -16.62 16.92
C GLU A 130 -0.74 -15.50 17.89
N GLY A 131 -1.46 -14.39 17.80
CA GLY A 131 -1.47 -13.32 18.79
C GLY A 131 -2.91 -13.04 19.24
N GLU A 132 -3.07 -12.16 20.23
CA GLU A 132 -4.35 -11.93 20.93
C GLU A 132 -5.51 -11.51 20.00
N GLU A 133 -5.26 -10.64 19.02
CA GLU A 133 -6.27 -10.14 18.07
C GLU A 133 -5.81 -10.28 16.60
N SER A 134 -4.70 -10.97 16.36
CA SER A 134 -4.14 -11.14 15.02
C SER A 134 -3.39 -12.45 14.88
N ALA A 135 -3.46 -13.06 13.70
CA ALA A 135 -2.61 -14.18 13.32
C ALA A 135 -1.76 -13.84 12.10
N THR A 136 -0.54 -14.37 12.09
CA THR A 136 0.32 -14.38 10.92
C THR A 136 0.45 -15.81 10.41
N ILE A 137 0.01 -16.02 9.17
CA ILE A 137 0.13 -17.30 8.46
C ILE A 137 1.27 -17.14 7.46
N THR A 138 2.30 -17.95 7.60
CA THR A 138 3.44 -17.97 6.68
C THR A 138 3.39 -19.25 5.84
N LEU A 139 3.38 -19.08 4.52
CA LEU A 139 3.44 -20.17 3.54
C LEU A 139 4.89 -20.36 3.09
N ASN A 140 5.40 -21.57 3.30
CA ASN A 140 6.72 -22.01 2.86
C ASN A 140 6.55 -23.23 1.94
N GLY A 141 7.46 -23.46 0.99
CA GLY A 141 7.32 -24.58 0.08
C GLY A 141 8.01 -24.35 -1.25
N GLU A 142 7.86 -25.32 -2.13
CA GLU A 142 8.32 -25.24 -3.52
C GLU A 142 7.24 -24.57 -4.38
N HIS A 143 7.64 -23.94 -5.49
CA HIS A 143 6.71 -23.35 -6.47
C HIS A 143 5.71 -22.27 -5.95
N LEU A 144 6.07 -21.56 -4.88
CA LEU A 144 5.28 -20.45 -4.31
C LEU A 144 5.02 -19.27 -5.26
N GLY A 145 5.67 -19.23 -6.43
CA GLY A 145 5.51 -18.16 -7.41
C GLY A 145 4.07 -17.95 -7.88
N ILE A 146 3.28 -19.02 -7.95
CA ILE A 146 1.85 -18.95 -8.33
C ILE A 146 1.04 -18.24 -7.24
N LEU A 147 1.36 -18.48 -5.97
CA LEU A 147 0.67 -17.87 -4.81
C LEU A 147 1.03 -16.40 -4.64
N ILE A 148 2.25 -16.02 -5.00
CA ILE A 148 2.67 -14.62 -5.03
C ILE A 148 1.91 -13.88 -6.13
N GLY A 149 1.85 -14.46 -7.33
CA GLY A 149 1.24 -13.81 -8.48
C GLY A 149 2.01 -12.60 -8.99
N HIS A 150 1.41 -11.83 -9.90
CA HIS A 150 2.04 -10.63 -10.44
C HIS A 150 2.18 -9.57 -9.34
N HIS A 151 3.42 -9.22 -8.98
CA HIS A 151 3.73 -8.22 -7.96
C HIS A 151 3.14 -8.49 -6.55
N GLY A 152 2.65 -9.68 -6.25
CA GLY A 152 2.03 -9.99 -4.95
C GLY A 152 0.50 -9.86 -4.94
N GLU A 153 -0.12 -9.55 -6.08
CA GLU A 153 -1.58 -9.35 -6.17
C GLU A 153 -2.37 -10.59 -5.75
N THR A 154 -1.90 -11.79 -6.12
CA THR A 154 -2.55 -13.04 -5.71
C THR A 154 -2.42 -13.27 -4.21
N LEU A 155 -1.25 -12.99 -3.63
CA LEU A 155 -1.02 -13.10 -2.20
C LEU A 155 -1.92 -12.15 -1.40
N ASP A 156 -2.04 -10.90 -1.86
CA ASP A 156 -2.90 -9.90 -1.22
C ASP A 156 -4.39 -10.27 -1.38
N ALA A 157 -4.80 -10.81 -2.53
CA ALA A 157 -6.16 -11.30 -2.75
C ALA A 157 -6.49 -12.49 -1.83
N LEU A 158 -5.57 -13.46 -1.71
CA LEU A 158 -5.71 -14.59 -0.79
C LEU A 158 -5.82 -14.10 0.66
N GLN A 159 -4.95 -13.18 1.09
CA GLN A 159 -5.02 -12.58 2.42
C GLN A 159 -6.39 -11.96 2.70
N HIS A 160 -6.90 -11.18 1.73
CA HIS A 160 -8.19 -10.51 1.87
C HIS A 160 -9.34 -11.51 2.00
N LEU A 161 -9.37 -12.54 1.14
CA LEU A 161 -10.40 -13.57 1.19
C LEU A 161 -10.33 -14.39 2.49
N THR A 162 -9.15 -14.80 2.91
CA THR A 162 -8.97 -15.52 4.18
C THR A 162 -9.44 -14.67 5.36
N THR A 163 -9.10 -13.38 5.39
CA THR A 163 -9.58 -12.44 6.43
C THR A 163 -11.11 -12.37 6.46
N LEU A 164 -11.77 -12.34 5.29
CA LEU A 164 -13.24 -12.34 5.22
C LEU A 164 -13.84 -13.65 5.76
N VAL A 165 -13.23 -14.80 5.44
CA VAL A 165 -13.71 -16.11 5.91
C VAL A 165 -13.55 -16.24 7.42
N CYS A 166 -12.41 -15.81 7.98
CA CYS A 166 -12.19 -15.80 9.43
C CYS A 166 -13.21 -14.94 10.17
N ASN A 167 -13.50 -13.75 9.64
CA ASN A 167 -14.42 -12.81 10.27
C ASN A 167 -15.90 -13.08 9.96
N ARG A 168 -16.21 -14.18 9.27
CA ARG A 168 -17.59 -14.65 9.12
C ARG A 168 -18.14 -15.27 10.41
N LEU A 169 -17.26 -15.82 11.24
CA LEU A 169 -17.61 -16.37 12.54
C LEU A 169 -17.81 -15.25 13.55
N ASP A 170 -18.81 -15.40 14.44
CA ASP A 170 -19.16 -14.41 15.44
C ASP A 170 -18.00 -14.11 16.41
N GLY A 171 -18.05 -12.95 17.07
CA GLY A 171 -17.03 -12.49 18.02
C GLY A 171 -16.21 -11.31 17.52
N LYS A 172 -15.10 -11.02 18.20
CA LYS A 172 -14.24 -9.85 17.89
C LYS A 172 -13.62 -9.96 16.49
N TYR A 173 -13.34 -8.80 15.89
CA TYR A 173 -12.62 -8.73 14.62
C TYR A 173 -11.21 -9.30 14.77
N PHE A 174 -10.86 -10.25 13.91
CA PHE A 174 -9.59 -10.95 13.94
C PHE A 174 -8.77 -10.63 12.69
N ARG A 175 -7.58 -10.08 12.87
CA ARG A 175 -6.73 -9.67 11.74
C ARG A 175 -5.85 -10.82 11.27
N VAL A 176 -5.98 -11.24 10.02
CA VAL A 176 -5.11 -12.25 9.41
C VAL A 176 -4.10 -11.59 8.47
N THR A 177 -2.82 -11.89 8.69
CA THR A 177 -1.73 -11.51 7.80
C THR A 177 -1.19 -12.76 7.11
N LEU A 178 -1.08 -12.71 5.78
CA LEU A 178 -0.53 -13.81 4.99
C LEU A 178 0.81 -13.37 4.42
N ASP A 179 1.86 -14.15 4.68
CA ASP A 179 3.15 -13.98 4.05
C ASP A 179 3.60 -15.26 3.38
N CYS A 180 4.46 -15.11 2.37
CA CYS A 180 4.94 -16.21 1.55
C CYS A 180 6.44 -16.08 1.37
N GLY A 181 7.22 -16.90 2.09
CA GLY A 181 8.68 -16.92 2.00
C GLY A 181 9.37 -15.54 2.12
N GLN A 182 8.86 -14.64 2.98
CA GLN A 182 9.35 -13.26 3.14
C GLN A 182 9.29 -12.44 1.85
N TYR A 183 8.22 -12.62 1.07
CA TYR A 183 8.05 -11.95 -0.22
C TYR A 183 8.05 -10.43 -0.08
N ARG A 184 7.36 -9.89 0.93
CA ARG A 184 7.22 -8.42 1.11
C ARG A 184 8.57 -7.73 1.28
N ASP A 185 9.46 -8.29 2.10
CA ASP A 185 10.79 -7.73 2.33
C ASP A 185 11.68 -7.83 1.09
N LYS A 186 11.68 -9.00 0.43
CA LYS A 186 12.42 -9.23 -0.82
C LYS A 186 11.94 -8.27 -1.91
N ARG A 187 10.62 -8.07 -2.02
CA ARG A 187 9.99 -7.17 -2.98
C ARG A 187 10.35 -5.72 -2.71
N GLN A 188 10.30 -5.29 -1.45
CA GLN A 188 10.73 -3.95 -1.06
C GLN A 188 12.20 -3.71 -1.45
N LYS A 189 13.10 -4.65 -1.18
CA LYS A 189 14.51 -4.55 -1.56
C LYS A 189 14.68 -4.46 -3.08
N ALA A 190 14.00 -5.32 -3.83
CA ALA A 190 14.04 -5.31 -5.29
C ALA A 190 13.55 -3.98 -5.89
N LEU A 191 12.49 -3.38 -5.34
CA LEU A 191 11.99 -2.08 -5.77
C LEU A 191 12.97 -0.94 -5.47
N LYS A 192 13.62 -0.97 -4.31
CA LYS A 192 14.68 -0.01 -3.97
C LYS A 192 15.84 -0.11 -4.96
N ASP A 193 16.27 -1.33 -5.30
CA ASP A 193 17.36 -1.56 -6.24
C ASP A 193 16.98 -1.20 -7.68
N LEU A 194 15.73 -1.45 -8.09
CA LEU A 194 15.19 -1.02 -9.37
C LEU A 194 15.16 0.51 -9.48
N ALA A 195 14.69 1.20 -8.43
CA ALA A 195 14.63 2.65 -8.38
C ALA A 195 16.03 3.26 -8.49
N LYS A 196 17.01 2.78 -7.70
CA LYS A 196 18.41 3.23 -7.76
C LYS A 196 19.01 3.05 -9.15
N ARG A 197 18.93 1.84 -9.71
CA ARG A 197 19.48 1.55 -11.05
C ARG A 197 18.84 2.41 -12.14
N THR A 198 17.52 2.58 -12.08
CA THR A 198 16.79 3.38 -13.06
C THR A 198 17.14 4.85 -12.96
N SER A 199 17.20 5.40 -11.75
CA SER A 199 17.58 6.78 -11.52
C SER A 199 19.01 7.10 -11.99
N ILE A 200 20.00 6.22 -11.71
CA ILE A 200 21.36 6.38 -12.26
C ILE A 200 21.32 6.39 -13.79
N LYS A 201 20.55 5.50 -14.40
CA LYS A 201 20.39 5.44 -15.87
C LYS A 201 19.75 6.72 -16.41
N VAL A 202 18.71 7.23 -15.76
CA VAL A 202 18.00 8.46 -16.17
C VAL A 202 18.89 9.68 -16.01
N ALA A 203 19.61 9.81 -14.90
CA ALA A 203 20.59 10.88 -14.68
C ALA A 203 21.69 10.87 -15.76
N ARG A 204 22.25 9.69 -16.06
CA ARG A 204 23.31 9.54 -17.07
C ARG A 204 22.83 9.78 -18.51
N THR A 205 21.63 9.32 -18.84
CA THR A 205 21.12 9.39 -20.22
C THR A 205 20.36 10.68 -20.51
N GLY A 206 19.85 11.36 -19.48
CA GLY A 206 18.95 12.50 -19.61
C GLY A 206 17.62 12.16 -20.29
N ARG A 207 17.22 10.88 -20.30
CA ARG A 207 15.96 10.40 -20.87
C ARG A 207 15.07 9.85 -19.76
N SER A 208 13.81 10.25 -19.73
CA SER A 208 12.83 9.73 -18.77
C SER A 208 12.58 8.25 -18.97
N GLN A 209 12.40 7.51 -17.88
CA GLN A 209 12.02 6.09 -17.89
C GLN A 209 10.66 5.91 -17.22
N MET A 210 9.76 5.19 -17.88
CA MET A 210 8.51 4.72 -17.28
C MET A 210 8.76 3.34 -16.67
N LEU A 211 8.30 3.13 -15.44
CA LEU A 211 8.29 1.83 -14.79
C LEU A 211 6.96 1.10 -15.07
N GLU A 212 6.92 -0.16 -14.63
CA GLU A 212 5.71 -0.97 -14.63
C GLU A 212 4.63 -0.37 -13.71
N PRO A 213 3.33 -0.59 -14.01
CA PRO A 213 2.26 -0.30 -13.07
C PRO A 213 2.49 -1.04 -11.75
N MET A 214 2.25 -0.35 -10.64
CA MET A 214 2.53 -0.90 -9.31
C MET A 214 1.60 -0.27 -8.29
N ASN A 215 1.37 -0.97 -7.17
CA ASN A 215 0.39 -0.53 -6.18
C ASN A 215 0.84 0.79 -5.49
N PRO A 216 -0.07 1.53 -4.83
CA PRO A 216 0.28 2.80 -4.19
C PRO A 216 1.45 2.72 -3.20
N TYR A 217 1.59 1.62 -2.47
CA TYR A 217 2.66 1.38 -1.51
C TYR A 217 4.03 1.22 -2.21
N GLU A 218 4.08 0.42 -3.27
CA GLU A 218 5.27 0.24 -4.10
C GLU A 218 5.70 1.54 -4.77
N ARG A 219 4.73 2.32 -5.29
CA ARG A 219 5.01 3.65 -5.86
C ARG A 219 5.65 4.56 -4.83
N ARG A 220 5.17 4.54 -3.58
CA ARG A 220 5.74 5.33 -2.48
C ARG A 220 7.19 4.93 -2.22
N ILE A 221 7.52 3.64 -2.17
CA ILE A 221 8.90 3.17 -1.97
C ILE A 221 9.81 3.72 -3.08
N VAL A 222 9.39 3.62 -4.35
CA VAL A 222 10.15 4.15 -5.48
C VAL A 222 10.32 5.67 -5.38
N HIS A 223 9.24 6.40 -5.09
CA HIS A 223 9.29 7.85 -4.90
C HIS A 223 10.27 8.28 -3.79
N SER A 224 10.25 7.58 -2.65
CA SER A 224 11.18 7.83 -1.53
C SER A 224 12.63 7.67 -1.99
N VAL A 225 12.97 6.56 -2.64
CA VAL A 225 14.33 6.29 -3.11
C VAL A 225 14.78 7.28 -4.20
N VAL A 226 13.89 7.68 -5.10
CA VAL A 226 14.22 8.65 -6.16
C VAL A 226 14.47 10.03 -5.57
N THR A 227 13.75 10.42 -4.52
CA THR A 227 13.89 11.73 -3.86
C THR A 227 15.26 11.90 -3.19
N GLU A 228 15.87 10.81 -2.72
CA GLU A 228 17.21 10.82 -2.12
C GLU A 228 18.34 11.02 -3.15
N MET A 229 18.06 10.91 -4.46
CA MET A 229 19.08 10.93 -5.50
C MET A 229 19.05 12.23 -6.31
N GLU A 230 20.22 12.81 -6.53
CA GLU A 230 20.38 14.05 -7.28
C GLU A 230 20.19 13.86 -8.79
N GLY A 231 19.72 14.92 -9.45
CA GLY A 231 19.58 14.95 -10.92
C GLY A 231 18.38 14.20 -11.48
N VAL A 232 17.51 13.64 -10.63
CA VAL A 232 16.26 12.98 -11.02
C VAL A 232 15.07 13.44 -10.17
N THR A 233 13.87 13.31 -10.73
CA THR A 233 12.59 13.53 -10.06
C THR A 233 11.64 12.40 -10.45
N SER A 234 10.56 12.20 -9.69
CA SER A 234 9.58 11.16 -9.96
C SER A 234 8.16 11.71 -10.01
N LYS A 235 7.33 11.17 -10.90
CA LYS A 235 5.90 11.49 -11.00
C LYS A 235 5.09 10.22 -11.26
N SER A 236 3.98 10.04 -10.56
CA SER A 236 3.02 8.97 -10.87
C SER A 236 2.08 9.41 -11.99
N LYS A 237 1.86 8.58 -13.02
CA LYS A 237 0.95 8.82 -14.15
C LYS A 237 0.01 7.63 -14.37
N GLY A 238 -1.23 7.93 -14.78
CA GLY A 238 -2.28 6.94 -15.00
C GLY A 238 -3.25 6.83 -13.83
N GLU A 239 -4.26 5.99 -13.98
CA GLU A 239 -5.26 5.66 -12.96
C GLU A 239 -5.04 4.24 -12.47
N ASP A 240 -5.33 3.99 -11.19
CA ASP A 240 -5.22 2.66 -10.60
C ASP A 240 -6.21 1.71 -11.30
N PRO A 241 -5.83 0.47 -11.65
CA PRO A 241 -4.58 -0.25 -11.33
C PRO A 241 -3.40 -0.01 -12.29
N ASN A 242 -3.62 0.68 -13.42
CA ASN A 242 -2.60 0.91 -14.46
C ASN A 242 -1.63 2.06 -14.16
N ARG A 243 -1.67 2.59 -12.93
CA ARG A 243 -0.90 3.74 -12.47
C ARG A 243 0.55 3.35 -12.24
N ARG A 244 1.46 4.14 -12.81
CA ARG A 244 2.90 3.84 -12.83
C ARG A 244 3.75 5.03 -12.45
N VAL A 245 4.97 4.78 -11.99
CA VAL A 245 5.96 5.83 -11.71
C VAL A 245 6.79 6.12 -12.96
N ILE A 246 6.97 7.40 -13.24
CA ILE A 246 7.87 7.91 -14.27
C ILE A 246 9.01 8.62 -13.55
N ILE A 247 10.25 8.23 -13.86
CA ILE A 247 11.46 8.88 -13.38
C ILE A 247 11.93 9.83 -14.48
N LEU A 248 12.03 11.12 -14.16
CA LEU A 248 12.41 12.20 -15.07
C LEU A 248 13.78 12.77 -14.65
N PRO A 249 14.66 13.11 -15.59
CA PRO A 249 15.87 13.86 -15.26
C PRO A 249 15.52 15.30 -14.90
N THR A 250 16.22 15.87 -13.91
CA THR A 250 16.05 17.29 -13.53
C THR A 250 16.56 18.23 -14.61
N ASN A 251 17.65 17.85 -15.28
CA ASN A 251 18.17 18.54 -16.46
C ASN A 251 17.98 17.63 -17.69
N PRO A 252 16.80 17.65 -18.33
CA PRO A 252 16.55 16.80 -19.49
C PRO A 252 17.51 17.18 -20.61
N ARG A 253 18.12 16.18 -21.25
CA ARG A 253 18.90 16.46 -22.46
C ARG A 253 17.94 17.10 -23.48
N PRO A 254 18.32 18.21 -24.12
CA PRO A 254 17.50 18.79 -25.17
C PRO A 254 17.23 17.67 -26.17
N LYS A 255 15.95 17.39 -26.45
CA LYS A 255 15.58 16.53 -27.56
C LYS A 255 16.34 17.10 -28.74
N SER A 256 17.28 16.36 -29.33
CA SER A 256 17.92 16.78 -30.56
C SER A 256 16.78 17.15 -31.49
N ALA A 257 16.57 18.45 -31.70
CA ALA A 257 15.56 18.93 -32.60
C ALA A 257 15.85 18.19 -33.90
N GLY A 258 14.88 17.39 -34.34
CA GLY A 258 15.00 16.59 -35.54
C GLY A 258 15.61 17.47 -36.63
N GLY A 259 16.60 16.93 -37.33
CA GLY A 259 17.40 17.65 -38.31
C GLY A 259 16.51 18.60 -39.10
N TYR A 260 16.68 19.90 -38.85
CA TYR A 260 16.09 20.93 -39.67
C TYR A 260 16.54 20.63 -41.10
N ASP A 261 15.57 20.20 -41.88
CA ASP A 261 15.44 20.33 -43.32
C ASP A 261 16.63 21.05 -43.98
N ARG A 262 17.71 20.30 -44.26
CA ARG A 262 18.81 20.79 -45.12
C ARG A 262 18.47 20.62 -46.60
N ARG A 263 17.19 20.53 -46.98
CA ARG A 263 16.77 20.41 -48.39
C ARG A 263 16.22 21.69 -48.99
N ARG A 264 16.30 22.83 -48.29
CA ARG A 264 15.84 24.14 -48.81
C ARG A 264 16.86 25.27 -48.70
N SER A 265 18.10 25.02 -49.12
CA SER A 265 19.01 26.08 -49.55
C SER A 265 19.77 25.64 -50.80
N GLY A 266 19.02 25.46 -51.89
CA GLY A 266 19.56 25.51 -53.23
C GLY A 266 19.83 26.97 -53.59
N GLY A 267 20.95 27.50 -53.11
CA GLY A 267 21.47 28.81 -53.46
C GLY A 267 22.83 28.65 -54.13
N ARG A 268 22.86 28.94 -55.43
CA ARG A 268 24.04 29.01 -56.29
C ARG A 268 25.29 29.50 -55.55
N ASN A 269 26.41 28.80 -55.75
CA ASN A 269 27.66 29.43 -56.19
C ASN A 269 28.65 28.35 -56.67
N GLY A 270 28.93 28.34 -57.98
CA GLY A 270 30.29 28.05 -58.46
C GLY A 270 31.25 29.05 -57.81
N TYR A 271 32.55 28.83 -57.70
CA TYR A 271 33.53 28.44 -58.70
C TYR A 271 34.83 28.14 -57.94
N ASP A 272 35.61 27.19 -58.45
CA ASP A 272 37.06 27.02 -58.27
C ASP A 272 37.67 26.97 -56.85
N ARG A 273 38.26 25.82 -56.51
CA ARG A 273 39.73 25.67 -56.59
C ARG A 273 40.18 24.25 -56.25
N ARG A 274 41.01 23.73 -57.16
CA ARG A 274 41.92 22.59 -56.95
C ARG A 274 42.72 22.74 -55.65
N GLY A 275 42.88 21.64 -54.92
CA GLY A 275 43.97 21.51 -53.95
C GLY A 275 43.68 20.59 -52.76
N SER A 276 43.94 19.30 -52.95
CA SER A 276 44.61 18.41 -51.98
C SER A 276 44.22 18.51 -50.50
N ARG A 277 43.49 17.51 -49.98
CA ARG A 277 43.98 16.56 -48.96
C ARG A 277 42.87 15.59 -48.55
N ARG A 278 43.32 14.37 -48.24
CA ARG A 278 42.57 13.20 -47.80
C ARG A 278 41.69 13.53 -46.59
N ASP A 279 40.45 13.05 -46.62
CA ASP A 279 39.74 12.50 -45.45
C ASP A 279 38.61 11.59 -45.96
N HIS A 280 38.68 10.31 -45.60
CA HIS A 280 37.62 9.33 -45.86
C HIS A 280 36.43 9.62 -44.93
N PRO A 281 35.20 9.84 -45.43
CA PRO A 281 34.04 9.97 -44.58
C PRO A 281 33.63 8.57 -44.07
N LEU A 282 33.50 8.43 -42.75
CA LEU A 282 32.79 7.29 -42.16
C LEU A 282 31.36 7.27 -42.70
N GLU A 283 31.00 6.18 -43.39
CA GLU A 283 29.64 5.90 -43.84
C GLU A 283 28.68 5.99 -42.66
N ARG A 284 27.76 6.95 -42.71
CA ARG A 284 26.61 6.97 -41.81
C ARG A 284 25.65 5.88 -42.25
N VAL A 285 25.75 4.72 -41.59
CA VAL A 285 24.79 3.63 -41.72
C VAL A 285 23.41 4.14 -41.28
N SER A 286 22.47 4.20 -42.23
CA SER A 286 21.07 4.52 -41.96
C SER A 286 20.45 3.47 -41.04
N THR A 287 20.01 3.87 -39.86
CA THR A 287 19.40 3.00 -38.83
C THR A 287 18.09 2.33 -39.27
N GLU A 288 17.46 2.81 -40.33
CA GLU A 288 16.22 2.24 -40.88
C GLU A 288 16.45 0.87 -41.54
N GLY A 289 17.55 0.71 -42.28
CA GLY A 289 17.91 -0.57 -42.89
C GLY A 289 18.38 -1.63 -41.88
N THR A 290 18.85 -1.22 -40.70
CA THR A 290 19.34 -2.13 -39.66
C THR A 290 18.20 -2.76 -38.87
N MET A 291 17.12 -2.00 -38.57
CA MET A 291 15.94 -2.56 -37.89
C MET A 291 15.14 -3.49 -38.79
N GLU A 292 14.99 -3.19 -40.08
CA GLU A 292 14.28 -4.08 -41.01
C GLU A 292 15.01 -5.43 -41.18
N LYS A 293 16.35 -5.42 -41.15
CA LYS A 293 17.16 -6.65 -41.16
C LYS A 293 17.05 -7.45 -39.86
N ILE A 294 17.01 -6.78 -38.70
CA ILE A 294 16.83 -7.45 -37.40
C ILE A 294 15.43 -8.08 -37.31
N LEU A 295 14.38 -7.35 -37.68
CA LEU A 295 13.01 -7.85 -37.65
C LEU A 295 12.78 -9.00 -38.63
N LYS A 296 13.39 -8.95 -39.83
CA LYS A 296 13.36 -10.07 -40.78
C LYS A 296 14.09 -11.31 -40.26
N ALA A 297 15.22 -11.12 -39.57
CA ALA A 297 15.97 -12.21 -38.96
C ALA A 297 15.20 -12.87 -37.80
N GLU A 298 14.56 -12.09 -36.93
CA GLU A 298 13.72 -12.59 -35.83
C GLU A 298 12.50 -13.37 -36.35
N ARG A 299 11.82 -12.87 -37.39
CA ARG A 299 10.68 -13.56 -38.01
C ARG A 299 11.08 -14.91 -38.60
N THR A 300 12.25 -15.00 -39.24
CA THR A 300 12.74 -16.28 -39.77
C THR A 300 13.15 -17.27 -38.69
N GLU A 301 13.59 -16.82 -37.51
CA GLU A 301 13.90 -17.71 -36.39
C GLU A 301 12.63 -18.23 -35.69
N GLU A 302 11.58 -17.40 -35.58
CA GLU A 302 10.27 -17.84 -35.11
C GLU A 302 9.62 -18.86 -36.04
N GLU A 303 9.69 -18.66 -37.36
CA GLU A 303 9.20 -19.64 -38.35
C GLU A 303 9.96 -20.97 -38.29
N LYS A 304 11.29 -20.93 -38.08
CA LYS A 304 12.09 -22.14 -37.87
C LYS A 304 11.74 -22.85 -36.56
N LYS A 305 11.48 -22.09 -35.48
CA LYS A 305 11.03 -22.66 -34.19
C LYS A 305 9.66 -23.31 -34.35
N ALA A 306 8.70 -22.64 -35.00
CA ALA A 306 7.36 -23.18 -35.25
C ALA A 306 7.40 -24.49 -36.04
N ARG A 307 8.24 -24.59 -37.08
CA ARG A 307 8.46 -25.83 -37.83
C ARG A 307 9.13 -26.96 -37.02
N LYS A 308 9.89 -26.62 -35.99
CA LYS A 308 10.52 -27.62 -35.09
C LYS A 308 9.49 -28.23 -34.13
N TYR A 309 8.50 -27.45 -33.69
CA TYR A 309 7.44 -27.93 -32.80
C TYR A 309 6.25 -28.57 -33.53
N SER A 310 6.07 -28.31 -34.82
CA SER A 310 5.04 -28.98 -35.64
C SER A 310 5.45 -30.38 -36.14
N LYS A 311 6.63 -30.89 -35.75
CA LYS A 311 7.17 -32.18 -36.21
C LYS A 311 7.23 -33.25 -35.11
N ILE A 312 6.57 -32.98 -33.99
CA ILE A 312 6.34 -33.95 -32.92
C ILE A 312 4.90 -34.44 -33.12
N GLU A 313 4.72 -35.45 -33.97
CA GLU A 313 3.49 -36.25 -33.96
C GLU A 313 3.60 -37.31 -32.86
N PHE A 314 2.46 -37.62 -32.25
CA PHE A 314 2.27 -38.73 -31.31
C PHE A 314 2.49 -40.08 -31.99
#